data_AF-A0A957BXA6-F1
#
_entry.id   AF-A0A957BXA6-F1
#
_cell.length_a   1.000
_cell.length_b   1.000
_cell.length_c   1.000
_cell.angle_alpha   90.00
_cell.angle_beta   90.00
_cell.angle_gamma   90.00
#
_symmetry.space_group_name_H-M   'P 1'
#
loop_
_entity.id
_entity.type
_entity.pdbx_description
1 polymer ?
#
loop_
_entity_poly.entity_id
_entity_poly.type
_entity_poly.pdbx_seq_one_letter_code
_entity_poly.pdbx_strand_id
1 'polypeptide(L)' 'MSSPNRHAESVNTTSADVNEERVGELRKLFPEAFTEGKIDFEKLRATLGDLVDDRPERYSFTWAGKQDAIRILQTPTRAT' A
#
# COMPACT_ATOMS: atom_id res chain seq x y z
N MET A 1 -37.13 29.18 16.56
CA MET A 1 -37.56 28.03 15.71
C MET A 1 -36.36 27.59 14.88
N SER A 2 -36.17 26.27 14.81
CA SER A 2 -34.98 25.52 14.40
C SER A 2 -34.16 26.03 13.22
N SER A 3 -32.86 26.17 13.41
CA SER A 3 -31.87 25.99 12.34
C SER A 3 -31.55 24.50 12.22
N PRO A 4 -31.73 23.84 11.05
CA PRO A 4 -31.35 22.44 10.89
C PRO A 4 -29.83 22.35 10.66
N ASN A 5 -29.14 21.72 11.61
CA ASN A 5 -27.73 21.37 11.49
C ASN A 5 -27.59 20.27 10.43
N ARG A 6 -27.15 20.61 9.22
CA ARG A 6 -26.71 19.60 8.24
C ARG A 6 -25.34 19.09 8.71
N HIS A 7 -25.34 17.91 9.32
CA HIS A 7 -24.12 17.16 9.55
C HIS A 7 -23.48 16.87 8.19
N ALA A 8 -22.46 17.66 7.82
CA ALA A 8 -21.53 17.26 6.78
C ALA A 8 -20.65 16.18 7.39
N GLU A 9 -20.93 14.91 7.09
CA GLU A 9 -19.96 13.83 7.27
C GLU A 9 -18.74 14.18 6.41
N SER A 10 -17.67 14.63 7.07
CA SER A 10 -16.38 14.83 6.43
C SER A 10 -15.76 13.46 6.23
N VAL A 11 -15.91 12.93 5.02
CA VAL A 11 -15.06 11.82 4.56
C VAL A 11 -13.62 12.33 4.60
N ASN A 12 -12.81 11.71 5.46
CA ASN A 12 -11.42 12.10 5.65
C ASN A 12 -10.60 11.57 4.46
N THR A 13 -10.42 12.39 3.42
CA THR A 13 -9.55 12.07 2.28
C THR A 13 -8.09 12.30 2.67
N THR A 14 -7.57 11.47 3.57
CA THR A 14 -6.15 11.50 3.97
C THR A 14 -5.43 10.34 3.31
N SER A 15 -4.96 10.57 2.09
CA SER A 15 -4.26 9.62 1.21
C SER A 15 -2.82 9.27 1.67
N ALA A 16 -2.38 9.72 2.84
CA ALA A 16 -1.02 9.50 3.33
C ALA A 16 -0.85 8.18 4.13
N ASP A 17 -1.93 7.62 4.67
CA ASP A 17 -1.85 6.49 5.61
C ASP A 17 -2.08 5.12 4.96
N VAL A 18 -2.61 5.05 3.74
CA VAL A 18 -3.04 3.77 3.15
C VAL A 18 -1.88 2.77 3.06
N ASN A 19 -0.65 3.24 2.81
CA ASN A 19 0.52 2.36 2.81
C ASN A 19 0.95 1.96 4.22
N GLU A 20 0.88 2.84 5.21
CA GLU A 20 1.19 2.50 6.61
C GLU A 20 0.15 1.53 7.19
N GLU A 21 -1.13 1.75 6.87
CA GLU A 21 -2.24 0.85 7.19
C GLU A 21 -2.03 -0.53 6.55
N ARG A 22 -1.76 -0.59 5.23
CA ARG A 22 -1.45 -1.85 4.52
C ARG A 22 -0.24 -2.57 5.11
N VAL A 23 0.82 -1.84 5.44
CA VAL A 23 2.02 -2.42 6.07
C VAL A 23 1.67 -2.92 7.49
N GLY A 24 0.83 -2.20 8.22
CA GLY A 24 0.30 -2.62 9.51
C GLY A 24 -0.53 -3.90 9.42
N GLU A 25 -1.37 -4.05 8.40
CA GLU A 25 -2.11 -5.29 8.12
C GLU A 25 -1.18 -6.44 7.77
N LEU A 26 -0.23 -6.22 6.86
CA LEU A 26 0.82 -7.20 6.52
C LEU A 26 1.58 -7.66 7.76
N ARG A 27 1.89 -6.74 8.69
CA ARG A 27 2.58 -7.06 9.94
C ARG A 27 1.72 -7.88 10.90
N LYS A 28 0.39 -7.71 10.89
CA LYS A 28 -0.54 -8.55 11.66
C LYS A 28 -0.64 -9.97 11.08
N LEU A 29 -0.63 -10.08 9.75
CA LEU A 29 -0.77 -11.37 9.05
C LEU A 29 0.52 -12.18 9.04
N PHE A 30 1.66 -11.53 8.84
CA PHE A 30 2.98 -12.16 8.67
C PHE A 30 4.03 -11.50 9.57
N PRO A 31 3.91 -11.58 10.90
CA PRO A 31 4.85 -10.93 11.82
C PRO A 31 6.28 -11.46 11.66
N GLU A 32 6.47 -12.74 11.33
CA GLU A 32 7.77 -13.36 11.07
C GLU A 32 8.50 -12.82 9.84
N ALA A 33 7.75 -12.22 8.89
CA ALA A 33 8.31 -11.57 7.71
C ALA A 33 8.90 -10.19 8.02
N PHE A 34 8.76 -9.65 9.24
CA PHE A 34 9.32 -8.36 9.62
C PHE A 34 10.55 -8.53 10.52
N THR A 35 11.66 -7.90 10.15
CA THR A 35 12.91 -7.89 10.94
C THR A 35 13.38 -6.45 11.08
N GLU A 36 13.63 -6.00 12.32
CA GLU A 36 14.09 -4.63 12.64
C GLU A 36 13.22 -3.51 12.03
N GLY A 37 11.90 -3.74 11.96
CA GLY A 37 10.96 -2.76 11.41
C GLY A 37 10.94 -2.67 9.88
N LYS A 38 11.64 -3.57 9.17
CA LYS A 38 11.59 -3.70 7.71
C LYS A 38 10.99 -5.05 7.31
N ILE A 39 10.42 -5.10 6.11
CA ILE A 39 9.93 -6.34 5.51
C ILE A 39 11.13 -7.12 4.95
N ASP A 40 11.28 -8.35 5.42
CA ASP A 40 12.21 -9.34 4.90
C ASP A 40 11.47 -10.20 3.86
N PHE A 41 11.76 -9.95 2.58
CA PHE A 41 11.11 -10.64 1.47
C PHE A 41 11.48 -12.12 1.39
N GLU A 42 12.66 -12.52 1.87
CA GLU A 42 13.04 -13.93 1.91
C GLU A 42 12.16 -14.69 2.91
N LYS A 43 11.96 -14.12 4.10
CA LYS A 43 11.04 -14.69 5.10
C LYS A 43 9.59 -14.65 4.65
N LEU A 44 9.14 -13.55 4.04
CA LEU A 44 7.78 -13.45 3.50
C LEU A 44 7.53 -14.54 2.45
N ARG A 45 8.49 -14.75 1.54
CA ARG A 45 8.42 -15.81 0.52
C ARG A 45 8.39 -17.20 1.16
N ALA A 46 9.25 -17.45 2.15
CA ALA A 46 9.29 -18.71 2.89
C ALA A 46 7.96 -19.00 3.61
N THR A 47 7.32 -17.99 4.21
CA THR A 47 6.01 -18.14 4.86
C THR A 47 4.89 -18.42 3.85
N LEU A 48 4.89 -17.72 2.70
CA LEU A 48 3.87 -17.91 1.66
C LEU A 48 4.00 -19.25 0.92
N GLY A 49 5.20 -19.85 0.91
CA GLY A 49 5.46 -21.16 0.33
C GLY A 49 5.08 -21.24 -1.14
N ASP A 50 4.30 -22.26 -1.52
CA ASP A 50 3.89 -22.56 -2.89
C ASP A 50 2.95 -21.50 -3.54
N LEU A 51 2.51 -20.49 -2.77
CA LEU A 51 1.73 -19.37 -3.29
C LEU A 51 2.62 -18.32 -4.01
N VAL A 52 3.93 -18.40 -3.83
CA VAL A 52 4.88 -17.52 -4.52
C VAL A 52 5.18 -18.11 -5.89
N ASP A 53 4.63 -17.48 -6.93
CA ASP A 53 5.01 -17.83 -8.30
C ASP A 53 6.41 -17.27 -8.59
N ASP A 54 7.41 -18.16 -8.62
CA ASP A 54 8.80 -17.84 -8.98
C ASP A 54 9.04 -17.92 -10.49
N ARG A 55 7.97 -18.13 -11.28
CA ARG A 55 8.11 -18.06 -12.74
C ARG A 55 8.45 -16.63 -13.12
N PRO A 56 9.53 -16.40 -13.89
CA PRO A 56 9.80 -15.08 -14.42
C PRO A 56 8.57 -14.65 -15.23
N GLU A 57 7.95 -13.53 -14.84
CA GLU A 57 6.82 -12.95 -15.55
C GLU A 57 7.19 -12.87 -17.03
N ARG A 58 6.57 -13.71 -17.86
CA ARG A 58 6.91 -13.80 -19.30
C ARG A 58 6.66 -12.48 -20.05
N TYR A 59 5.94 -11.54 -19.44
CA TYR A 59 5.60 -10.24 -19.98
C TYR A 59 5.73 -9.14 -18.92
N SER A 60 6.97 -8.76 -18.60
CA SER A 60 7.21 -7.51 -17.89
C SER A 60 7.18 -6.34 -18.90
N PHE A 61 6.14 -5.52 -18.89
CA PHE A 61 6.16 -4.24 -19.62
C PHE A 61 7.02 -3.24 -18.82
N THR A 62 8.30 -3.15 -19.17
CA THR A 62 9.30 -2.28 -18.56
C THR A 62 9.63 -1.15 -19.53
N TRP A 63 9.34 0.09 -19.12
CA TRP A 63 9.65 1.30 -19.87
C TRP A 63 10.36 2.30 -18.95
N ALA A 64 11.22 3.14 -19.53
CA ALA A 64 12.00 4.12 -18.78
C ALA A 64 11.07 5.12 -18.09
N GLY A 65 11.09 5.17 -16.76
CA GLY A 65 10.21 6.03 -15.96
C GLY A 65 8.93 5.36 -15.45
N LYS A 66 8.73 4.04 -15.64
CA LYS A 66 7.58 3.31 -15.07
C LYS A 66 7.50 3.47 -13.55
N GLN A 67 8.62 3.34 -12.86
CA GLN A 67 8.69 3.46 -11.41
C GLN A 67 8.37 4.90 -10.96
N ASP A 68 8.94 5.91 -11.63
CA ASP A 68 8.62 7.32 -11.36
C ASP A 68 7.15 7.65 -11.62
N ALA A 69 6.56 7.15 -12.71
CA ALA A 69 5.15 7.35 -12.99
C ALA A 69 4.24 6.69 -11.96
N ILE A 70 4.55 5.46 -11.52
CA ILE A 70 3.83 4.80 -10.43
C ILE A 70 3.94 5.61 -9.14
N ARG A 71 5.15 6.11 -8.83
CA ARG A 71 5.38 6.96 -7.65
C ARG A 71 4.58 8.26 -7.70
N ILE A 72 4.53 8.91 -8.86
CA ILE A 72 3.73 10.12 -9.08
C ILE A 72 2.23 9.81 -8.92
N LEU A 73 1.74 8.70 -9.47
CA LEU A 73 0.34 8.26 -9.30
C LEU A 73 -0.04 8.01 -7.84
N GLN A 74 0.90 7.48 -7.06
CA GLN A 74 0.71 7.25 -5.62
C GLN A 74 0.91 8.52 -4.79
N THR A 75 1.40 9.60 -5.39
CA THR A 75 1.57 10.88 -4.71
C THR A 75 0.23 11.63 -4.74
N PRO A 76 -0.43 11.85 -3.60
CA PRO A 76 -1.70 12.56 -3.58
C PRO A 76 -1.55 13.98 -4.11
N THR A 77 -2.40 14.35 -5.06
CA THR A 77 -2.42 15.72 -5.59
C THR A 77 -3.10 16.63 -4.58
N ARG A 78 -2.34 17.57 -4.00
CA ARG A 78 -2.90 18.63 -3.17
C ARG A 78 -3.40 19.75 -4.08
N ALA A 79 -4.59 19.57 -4.65
CA ALA A 79 -5.32 20.65 -5.31
C ALA A 79 -5.98 21.52 -4.22
N THR A 80 -5.46 22.73 -4.03
CA THR A 80 -6.07 23.79 -3.20
C THR A 80 -7.29 24.39 -3.88
#